data_AF-A0A2E3BZ98-F1
#
_entry.id   AF-A0A2E3BZ98-F1
#
_cell.length_a   1.000
_cell.length_b   1.000
_cell.length_c   1.000
_cell.angle_alpha   90.00
_cell.angle_beta   90.00
_cell.angle_gamma   90.00
#
_symmetry.space_group_name_H-M   'P 1'
#
loop_
_entity.id
_entity.type
_entity.pdbx_description
1 polymer ?
#
loop_
_entity_poly.entity_id
_entity_poly.type
_entity_poly.pdbx_seq_one_letter_code
_entity_poly.pdbx_strand_id
1 'polypeptide(L)'
;MILSLILGIFCRKINLSGSKDNQEDSVIVNQSAVDRGFFRSTSLKKAMSVIEKNQSTSQDDVFIKPDPSKVTGMRHGSYDKLNERGFIPEETVVRNGDIIIGKVSPIQPSAGSDKVFKDSSEVYKSHVEGTIDKVYTDIYNGEGYEMVKMRIRSERIPRIGDKVCSRHGQKGTIGLVLPHSDMPFTDEGITPDIIMNPNALPSRMTMGQFLECLFGKVGAIRGHEVDGTPFKHIDVEGMKDVLEGLGYNRDGTEYLYNGMTGQKMKTQIFIGPLYYQRLKHMVNDKMHCLSIDHQVLTENGWKYYDEINDDDMIATLKNNEIVYEKPSDSYYYPENNSEMLEINSTGIRLKVTSDHRMWVSDDGENYRFEFAKDCIGKKLFYKTLKNNVQVDHTDLELIESKEPVFCFTVSSGVFMVRRKGGKGVWTGNSRSRGPRTLLTRQPPEGRARDGGESLPLRMIVLRNYH
;
A
#
# COMPACT_ATOMS: atom_id res chain seq x y z
N MET A 1 -8.69 11.55 -3.99
CA MET A 1 -7.73 11.57 -5.12
C MET A 1 -6.93 12.85 -4.97
N ILE A 2 -5.61 12.77 -5.03
CA ILE A 2 -4.77 13.96 -5.03
C ILE A 2 -4.37 14.25 -6.47
N LEU A 3 -4.54 15.51 -6.84
CA LEU A 3 -4.42 15.99 -8.20
C LEU A 3 -3.03 16.60 -8.42
N SER A 4 -2.36 16.23 -9.51
CA SER A 4 -1.08 16.83 -9.89
C SER A 4 -1.01 16.99 -11.41
N LEU A 5 -0.59 18.17 -11.88
CA LEU A 5 -0.14 18.40 -13.24
C LEU A 5 1.25 17.80 -13.36
N ILE A 6 1.50 16.95 -14.35
CA ILE A 6 2.70 16.09 -14.37
C ILE A 6 3.36 16.26 -15.72
N LEU A 7 4.64 16.58 -15.78
CA LEU A 7 5.34 16.49 -17.05
C LEU A 7 5.58 15.01 -17.38
N GLY A 8 4.81 14.51 -18.34
CA GLY A 8 4.85 13.12 -18.79
C GLY A 8 5.68 12.98 -20.06
N ILE A 9 6.51 11.95 -20.12
CA ILE A 9 7.22 11.54 -21.33
C ILE A 9 6.69 10.20 -21.84
N PHE A 10 6.59 10.08 -23.17
CA PHE A 10 6.44 8.80 -23.84
C PHE A 10 7.75 8.42 -24.55
N CYS A 11 8.50 7.46 -23.98
CA CYS A 11 9.79 7.05 -24.53
C CYS A 11 9.93 5.53 -24.65
N ARG A 12 10.25 5.05 -25.87
CA ARG A 12 10.22 3.63 -26.30
C ARG A 12 11.24 2.74 -25.61
N LYS A 13 12.22 3.36 -24.95
CA LYS A 13 13.21 2.72 -24.10
C LYS A 13 14.09 3.83 -23.55
N ILE A 14 14.04 4.03 -22.25
CA ILE A 14 15.15 4.67 -21.57
C ILE A 14 15.98 3.53 -20.99
N ASN A 15 16.93 3.03 -21.79
CA ASN A 15 17.93 2.08 -21.32
C ASN A 15 18.96 2.88 -20.49
N LEU A 16 18.61 3.25 -19.25
CA LEU A 16 19.55 3.91 -18.33
C LEU A 16 20.56 2.91 -17.75
N SER A 17 20.27 1.60 -17.78
CA SER A 17 21.18 0.60 -17.18
C SER A 17 21.06 -0.82 -17.77
N GLY A 18 20.24 -1.03 -18.81
CA GLY A 18 19.91 -2.38 -19.30
C GLY A 18 18.81 -3.09 -18.51
N SER A 19 18.19 -2.43 -17.52
CA SER A 19 17.06 -2.97 -16.77
C SER A 19 15.71 -2.78 -17.48
N LYS A 20 14.76 -3.70 -17.23
CA LYS A 20 13.43 -3.78 -17.86
C LYS A 20 12.36 -3.01 -17.07
N ASP A 21 12.72 -1.93 -16.40
CA ASP A 21 11.91 -1.43 -15.27
C ASP A 21 10.68 -0.58 -15.66
N ASN A 22 10.52 -0.26 -16.95
CA ASN A 22 9.32 0.38 -17.52
C ASN A 22 8.55 -0.53 -18.49
N GLN A 23 8.75 -1.85 -18.42
CA GLN A 23 8.04 -2.82 -19.26
C GLN A 23 6.67 -3.19 -18.67
N GLU A 24 5.73 -3.56 -19.53
CA GLU A 24 4.41 -4.08 -19.13
C GLU A 24 3.62 -3.14 -18.19
N ASP A 25 3.37 -1.91 -18.67
CA ASP A 25 2.55 -0.88 -18.03
C ASP A 25 3.14 -0.25 -16.75
N SER A 26 4.39 -0.53 -16.39
CA SER A 26 5.07 0.21 -15.33
C SER A 26 5.56 1.60 -15.81
N VAL A 27 5.67 2.53 -14.86
CA VAL A 27 6.16 3.89 -15.09
C VAL A 27 7.40 4.18 -14.24
N ILE A 28 8.25 5.08 -14.74
CA ILE A 28 9.39 5.62 -13.98
C ILE A 28 8.98 6.98 -13.41
N VAL A 29 9.35 7.26 -12.16
CA VAL A 29 9.05 8.51 -11.47
C VAL A 29 10.34 9.24 -11.09
N ASN A 30 10.34 10.57 -11.13
CA ASN A 30 11.46 11.40 -10.67
C ASN A 30 11.48 11.50 -9.14
N GLN A 31 12.59 11.11 -8.50
CA GLN A 31 12.77 11.20 -7.05
C GLN A 31 12.62 12.64 -6.55
N SER A 32 13.20 13.62 -7.24
CA SER A 32 13.10 15.04 -6.86
C SER A 32 11.65 15.56 -6.92
N ALA A 33 10.82 15.02 -7.81
CA ALA A 33 9.40 15.34 -7.79
C ALA A 33 8.73 14.79 -6.52
N VAL A 34 8.99 13.52 -6.17
CA VAL A 34 8.46 12.86 -4.96
C VAL A 34 8.88 13.62 -3.69
N ASP A 35 10.14 14.04 -3.64
CA ASP A 35 10.70 14.80 -2.52
C ASP A 35 10.00 16.15 -2.36
N ARG A 36 9.69 16.83 -3.47
CA ARG A 36 8.93 18.09 -3.50
C ARG A 36 7.43 17.95 -3.25
N GLY A 37 6.93 16.73 -3.05
CA GLY A 37 5.53 16.49 -2.69
C GLY A 37 4.68 15.81 -3.76
N PHE A 38 5.28 15.41 -4.89
CA PHE A 38 4.58 14.70 -5.97
C PHE A 38 3.81 13.50 -5.43
N PHE A 39 2.51 13.43 -5.72
CA PHE A 39 1.60 12.38 -5.29
C PHE A 39 1.55 12.06 -3.79
N ARG A 40 2.15 12.87 -2.91
CA ARG A 40 2.02 12.66 -1.46
C ARG A 40 0.56 12.74 -1.05
N SER A 41 0.15 11.82 -0.17
CA SER A 41 -1.23 11.77 0.31
C SER A 41 -1.29 11.61 1.81
N THR A 42 -2.36 12.13 2.42
CA THR A 42 -2.62 11.96 3.85
C THR A 42 -3.77 10.99 4.02
N SER A 43 -3.54 9.90 4.74
CA SER A 43 -4.59 8.96 5.13
C SER A 43 -5.13 9.37 6.50
N LEU A 44 -6.45 9.44 6.63
CA LEU A 44 -7.12 9.77 7.88
C LEU A 44 -7.83 8.52 8.40
N LYS A 45 -7.37 8.00 9.53
CA LYS A 45 -8.00 6.87 10.22
C LYS A 45 -8.77 7.38 11.43
N LYS A 46 -9.96 6.83 11.67
CA LYS A 46 -10.74 7.08 12.88
C LYS A 46 -10.49 5.95 13.85
N ALA A 47 -10.21 6.28 15.11
CA ALA A 47 -10.28 5.35 16.22
C ALA A 47 -11.30 5.87 17.23
N MET A 48 -12.02 4.95 17.86
CA MET A 48 -13.04 5.32 18.83
C MET A 48 -13.18 4.26 19.91
N SER A 49 -13.52 4.69 21.11
CA SER A 49 -13.87 3.84 22.22
C SER A 49 -15.06 4.43 22.96
N VAL A 50 -15.86 3.56 23.56
CA VAL A 50 -17.10 3.92 24.28
C VAL A 50 -17.02 3.29 25.67
N ILE A 51 -17.53 4.01 26.66
CA ILE A 51 -17.76 3.46 27.99
C ILE A 51 -18.94 2.49 27.90
N GLU A 52 -18.71 1.26 28.31
CA GLU A 52 -19.74 0.24 28.39
C GLU A 52 -20.00 -0.09 29.86
N LYS A 53 -21.25 -0.42 30.18
CA LYS A 53 -21.61 -0.92 31.51
C LYS A 53 -21.26 -2.39 31.62
N ASN A 54 -20.42 -2.73 32.57
CA ASN A 54 -20.09 -4.13 32.83
C ASN A 54 -21.28 -4.79 33.53
N GLN A 55 -21.92 -5.76 32.86
CA GLN A 55 -23.07 -6.48 33.40
C GLN A 55 -22.75 -7.31 34.65
N SER A 56 -21.49 -7.74 34.83
CA SER A 56 -21.07 -8.58 35.95
C SER A 56 -20.81 -7.82 37.25
N THR A 57 -20.42 -6.55 37.16
CA THR A 57 -20.13 -5.68 38.31
C THR A 57 -21.16 -4.55 38.45
N SER A 58 -22.01 -4.35 37.45
CA SER A 58 -22.93 -3.20 37.33
C SER A 58 -22.25 -1.83 37.38
N GLN A 59 -20.93 -1.79 37.13
CA GLN A 59 -20.12 -0.58 37.08
C GLN A 59 -19.72 -0.26 35.64
N ASP A 60 -19.50 1.01 35.37
CA ASP A 60 -19.14 1.50 34.03
C ASP A 60 -17.63 1.41 33.80
N ASP A 61 -17.23 1.19 32.56
CA ASP A 61 -15.84 1.38 32.12
C ASP A 61 -15.36 2.81 32.42
N VAL A 62 -14.06 2.99 32.56
CA VAL A 62 -13.47 4.31 32.80
C VAL A 62 -12.33 4.56 31.80
N PHE A 63 -12.34 5.75 31.19
CA PHE A 63 -11.19 6.25 30.44
C PHE A 63 -10.15 6.80 31.43
N ILE A 64 -9.00 6.15 31.47
CA ILE A 64 -7.88 6.53 32.34
C ILE A 64 -6.60 5.91 31.79
N LYS A 65 -5.45 6.48 32.13
CA LYS A 65 -4.16 5.81 31.94
C LYS A 65 -4.11 4.56 32.84
N PRO A 66 -4.03 3.33 32.30
CA PRO A 66 -4.01 2.12 33.09
C PRO A 66 -2.78 2.06 34.02
N ASP A 67 -3.01 1.74 35.30
CA ASP A 67 -1.96 1.53 36.29
C ASP A 67 -1.62 0.02 36.35
N PRO A 68 -0.38 -0.40 36.01
CA PRO A 68 0.02 -1.80 36.01
C PRO A 68 -0.19 -2.53 37.35
N SER A 69 -0.18 -1.79 38.47
CA SER A 69 -0.38 -2.37 39.81
C SER A 69 -1.84 -2.79 40.06
N LYS A 70 -2.80 -2.05 39.49
CA LYS A 70 -4.24 -2.25 39.71
C LYS A 70 -4.95 -2.94 38.55
N VAL A 71 -4.31 -3.01 37.40
CA VAL A 71 -4.90 -3.51 36.15
C VAL A 71 -4.35 -4.89 35.80
N THR A 72 -5.25 -5.81 35.45
CA THR A 72 -4.92 -7.13 34.91
C THR A 72 -5.06 -7.16 33.39
N GLY A 73 -4.26 -8.02 32.75
CA GLY A 73 -4.32 -8.23 31.30
C GLY A 73 -3.87 -7.03 30.48
N MET A 74 -2.89 -6.25 30.97
CA MET A 74 -2.29 -5.13 30.24
C MET A 74 -1.91 -5.57 28.83
N ARG A 75 -2.34 -4.82 27.81
CA ARG A 75 -1.96 -5.08 26.43
C ARG A 75 -0.47 -4.84 26.22
N HIS A 76 0.12 -5.60 25.31
CA HIS A 76 1.49 -5.40 24.82
C HIS A 76 1.52 -4.12 23.98
N GLY A 77 2.16 -3.07 24.51
CA GLY A 77 2.20 -1.74 23.90
C GLY A 77 2.72 -0.68 24.85
N SER A 78 3.03 0.52 24.34
CA SER A 78 3.43 1.66 25.17
C SER A 78 2.21 2.47 25.61
N TYR A 79 2.11 2.71 26.92
CA TYR A 79 1.11 3.58 27.55
C TYR A 79 1.67 4.98 27.86
N ASP A 80 2.94 5.23 27.54
CA ASP A 80 3.67 6.41 28.00
C ASP A 80 3.08 7.70 27.43
N LYS A 81 2.56 7.62 26.20
CA LYS A 81 1.98 8.73 25.45
C LYS A 81 0.57 9.13 25.90
N LEU A 82 -0.07 8.33 26.77
CA LEU A 82 -1.39 8.66 27.32
C LEU A 82 -1.27 9.79 28.36
N ASN A 83 -2.20 10.73 28.29
CA ASN A 83 -2.45 11.68 29.36
C ASN A 83 -3.22 11.05 30.53
N GLU A 84 -3.47 11.82 31.59
CA GLU A 84 -4.21 11.36 32.78
C GLU A 84 -5.66 10.95 32.47
N ARG A 85 -6.28 11.59 31.47
CA ARG A 85 -7.64 11.27 30.99
C ARG A 85 -7.70 9.99 30.14
N GLY A 86 -6.57 9.31 29.88
CA GLY A 86 -6.55 8.05 29.14
C GLY A 86 -6.61 8.20 27.63
N PHE A 87 -6.08 9.27 27.04
CA PHE A 87 -5.90 9.35 25.58
C PHE A 87 -4.63 10.10 25.21
N ILE A 88 -4.12 9.88 24.00
CA ILE A 88 -2.95 10.58 23.49
C ILE A 88 -3.33 12.02 23.07
N PRO A 89 -2.56 13.05 23.46
CA PRO A 89 -2.78 14.44 23.03
C PRO A 89 -2.65 14.64 21.50
N GLU A 90 -3.30 15.69 20.98
CA GLU A 90 -3.12 16.13 19.59
C GLU A 90 -1.64 16.42 19.29
N GLU A 91 -1.26 16.24 18.03
CA GLU A 91 0.11 16.42 17.50
C GLU A 91 1.16 15.43 18.04
N THR A 92 0.73 14.39 18.75
CA THR A 92 1.63 13.31 19.18
C THR A 92 1.80 12.27 18.08
N VAL A 93 3.06 11.85 17.84
CA VAL A 93 3.41 10.78 16.91
C VAL A 93 3.16 9.41 17.52
N VAL A 94 2.45 8.55 16.79
CA VAL A 94 2.08 7.18 17.17
C VAL A 94 2.62 6.15 16.19
N ARG A 95 3.08 5.04 16.74
CA ARG A 95 3.62 3.87 16.04
C ARG A 95 2.80 2.65 16.38
N ASN A 96 2.97 1.61 15.58
CA ASN A 96 2.27 0.35 15.81
C ASN A 96 2.50 -0.14 17.24
N GLY A 97 1.45 -0.64 17.89
CA GLY A 97 1.52 -1.07 19.28
C GLY A 97 1.34 0.03 20.33
N ASP A 98 1.39 1.32 19.97
CA ASP A 98 1.08 2.39 20.93
C ASP A 98 -0.39 2.33 21.37
N ILE A 99 -0.63 2.52 22.67
CA ILE A 99 -1.98 2.59 23.23
C ILE A 99 -2.51 3.99 23.02
N ILE A 100 -3.56 4.11 22.19
CA ILE A 100 -4.10 5.41 21.79
C ILE A 100 -5.24 5.88 22.70
N ILE A 101 -6.04 4.94 23.24
CA ILE A 101 -7.09 5.21 24.22
C ILE A 101 -6.95 4.21 25.36
N GLY A 102 -6.58 4.69 26.55
CA GLY A 102 -6.61 3.93 27.80
C GLY A 102 -8.04 3.73 28.27
N LYS A 103 -8.49 2.49 28.38
CA LYS A 103 -9.80 2.13 28.91
C LYS A 103 -9.65 0.96 29.87
N VAL A 104 -10.25 1.07 31.05
CA VAL A 104 -10.26 0.00 32.05
C VAL A 104 -11.70 -0.40 32.40
N SER A 105 -11.90 -1.69 32.60
CA SER A 105 -13.18 -2.29 32.97
C SER A 105 -13.11 -2.84 34.39
N PRO A 106 -14.00 -2.45 35.32
CA PRO A 106 -14.00 -2.98 36.68
C PRO A 106 -14.23 -4.50 36.71
N ILE A 107 -13.50 -5.23 37.54
CA ILE A 107 -13.65 -6.67 37.74
C ILE A 107 -14.00 -7.00 39.19
N GLN A 108 -14.63 -8.16 39.40
CA GLN A 108 -14.85 -8.66 40.75
C GLN A 108 -13.50 -8.98 41.43
N PRO A 109 -13.27 -8.53 42.67
CA PRO A 109 -12.03 -8.81 43.39
C PRO A 109 -11.83 -10.33 43.55
N SER A 110 -10.68 -10.84 43.11
CA SER A 110 -10.27 -12.21 43.40
C SER A 110 -9.45 -12.25 44.69
N ALA A 111 -9.71 -13.25 45.53
CA ALA A 111 -8.99 -13.43 46.78
C ALA A 111 -7.46 -13.54 46.52
N GLY A 112 -6.69 -12.60 47.06
CA GLY A 112 -5.22 -12.58 46.94
C GLY A 112 -4.64 -11.74 45.79
N SER A 113 -5.45 -10.96 45.07
CA SER A 113 -4.99 -10.03 44.03
C SER A 113 -5.49 -8.60 44.28
N ASP A 114 -4.58 -7.64 44.32
CA ASP A 114 -4.88 -6.20 44.43
C ASP A 114 -5.41 -5.58 43.11
N LYS A 115 -5.47 -6.39 42.05
CA LYS A 115 -6.00 -5.97 40.75
C LYS A 115 -7.52 -5.90 40.77
N VAL A 116 -8.06 -4.71 40.48
CA VAL A 116 -9.50 -4.39 40.51
C VAL A 116 -10.04 -4.01 39.14
N PHE A 117 -9.15 -3.84 38.15
CA PHE A 117 -9.51 -3.49 36.78
C PHE A 117 -8.93 -4.49 35.78
N LYS A 118 -9.58 -4.63 34.63
CA LYS A 118 -9.07 -5.30 33.43
C LYS A 118 -8.81 -4.26 32.35
N ASP A 119 -7.72 -4.42 31.61
CA ASP A 119 -7.40 -3.54 30.48
C ASP A 119 -8.28 -3.83 29.25
N SER A 120 -8.95 -2.79 28.77
CA SER A 120 -9.81 -2.77 27.57
C SER A 120 -9.38 -1.66 26.60
N SER A 121 -8.13 -1.21 26.67
CA SER A 121 -7.57 -0.08 25.91
C SER A 121 -7.53 -0.31 24.39
N GLU A 122 -7.58 0.76 23.60
CA GLU A 122 -7.46 0.71 22.15
C GLU A 122 -6.00 0.91 21.70
N VAL A 123 -5.56 0.06 20.76
CA VAL A 123 -4.17 0.02 20.26
C VAL A 123 -4.10 0.58 18.86
N TYR A 124 -3.07 1.38 18.56
CA TYR A 124 -2.78 1.77 17.19
C TYR A 124 -2.25 0.59 16.38
N LYS A 125 -3.05 0.15 15.41
CA LYS A 125 -2.71 -0.91 14.46
C LYS A 125 -2.50 -0.34 13.06
N SER A 126 -1.26 -0.03 12.71
CA SER A 126 -0.86 0.37 11.35
C SER A 126 0.65 0.27 11.14
N HIS A 127 1.06 -0.18 9.95
CA HIS A 127 2.48 -0.21 9.51
C HIS A 127 3.07 1.16 9.21
N VAL A 128 2.24 2.19 9.14
CA VAL A 128 2.69 3.54 8.84
C VAL A 128 2.52 4.36 10.09
N GLU A 129 3.56 5.13 10.43
CA GLU A 129 3.52 6.09 11.52
C GLU A 129 2.33 7.06 11.33
N GLY A 130 1.66 7.36 12.43
CA GLY A 130 0.56 8.31 12.47
C GLY A 130 0.86 9.48 13.39
N THR A 131 0.11 10.55 13.23
CA THR A 131 0.05 11.66 14.18
C THR A 131 -1.40 11.82 14.61
N ILE A 132 -1.65 12.02 15.90
CA ILE A 132 -2.99 12.35 16.39
C ILE A 132 -3.35 13.74 15.85
N ASP A 133 -4.35 13.80 14.97
CA ASP A 133 -4.76 15.05 14.31
C ASP A 133 -5.83 15.78 15.12
N LYS A 134 -6.85 15.03 15.57
CA LYS A 134 -7.93 15.57 16.42
C LYS A 134 -8.41 14.56 17.43
N VAL A 135 -8.69 15.04 18.64
CA VAL A 135 -9.34 14.26 19.70
C VAL A 135 -10.67 14.93 20.06
N TYR A 136 -11.72 14.12 20.09
CA TYR A 136 -13.06 14.51 20.47
C TYR A 136 -13.41 13.80 21.77
N THR A 137 -13.49 14.59 22.85
CA THR A 137 -13.90 14.17 24.19
C THR A 137 -15.27 14.75 24.52
N ASP A 138 -15.83 14.36 25.68
CA ASP A 138 -17.07 14.93 26.20
C ASP A 138 -18.25 14.77 25.22
N ILE A 139 -18.18 13.70 24.41
CA ILE A 139 -19.21 13.30 23.47
C ILE A 139 -19.90 12.05 24.01
N TYR A 140 -21.20 11.96 23.78
CA TYR A 140 -22.03 10.86 24.29
C TYR A 140 -22.71 10.13 23.14
N ASN A 141 -22.89 8.82 23.29
CA ASN A 141 -23.70 8.05 22.35
C ASN A 141 -25.21 8.34 22.55
N GLY A 142 -26.06 7.75 21.71
CA GLY A 142 -27.52 7.93 21.83
C GLY A 142 -28.13 7.39 23.13
N GLU A 143 -27.38 6.57 23.87
CA GLU A 143 -27.76 5.98 25.16
C GLU A 143 -27.20 6.76 26.36
N GLY A 144 -26.43 7.84 26.12
CA GLY A 144 -25.86 8.68 27.16
C GLY A 144 -24.49 8.24 27.71
N TYR A 145 -23.84 7.23 27.11
CA TYR A 145 -22.47 6.82 27.50
C TYR A 145 -21.40 7.68 26.84
N GLU A 146 -20.38 8.07 27.62
CA GLU A 146 -19.24 8.84 27.13
C GLU A 146 -18.44 8.05 26.09
N MET A 147 -17.98 8.76 25.07
CA MET A 147 -17.12 8.23 24.02
C MET A 147 -15.88 9.11 23.86
N VAL A 148 -14.78 8.49 23.47
CA VAL A 148 -13.62 9.19 22.93
C VAL A 148 -13.49 8.81 21.47
N LYS A 149 -13.47 9.81 20.58
CA LYS A 149 -13.16 9.63 19.16
C LYS A 149 -11.89 10.37 18.84
N MET A 150 -11.04 9.78 18.02
CA MET A 150 -9.83 10.42 17.53
C MET A 150 -9.63 10.20 16.05
N ARG A 151 -9.04 11.20 15.40
CA ARG A 151 -8.60 11.17 14.02
C ARG A 151 -7.09 11.12 14.01
N ILE A 152 -6.55 10.14 13.30
CA ILE A 152 -5.11 9.91 13.16
C ILE A 152 -4.76 10.16 11.70
N ARG A 153 -3.81 11.06 11.46
CA ARG A 153 -3.29 11.38 10.13
C ARG A 153 -1.99 10.63 9.90
N SER A 154 -1.85 9.98 8.76
CA SER A 154 -0.60 9.32 8.34
C SER A 154 -0.21 9.82 6.97
N GLU A 155 1.01 10.35 6.84
CA GLU A 155 1.56 10.73 5.55
C GLU A 155 1.90 9.47 4.73
N ARG A 156 1.58 9.50 3.44
CA ARG A 156 1.78 8.42 2.49
C ARG A 156 2.56 8.98 1.30
N ILE A 157 3.86 8.72 1.31
CA ILE A 157 4.77 9.09 0.21
C ILE A 157 4.68 8.02 -0.90
N PRO A 158 4.69 8.38 -2.20
CA PRO A 158 4.78 7.41 -3.29
C PRO A 158 5.98 6.49 -3.18
N ARG A 159 5.76 5.20 -3.45
CA ARG A 159 6.82 4.18 -3.46
C ARG A 159 6.69 3.28 -4.67
N ILE A 160 7.77 2.54 -4.95
CA ILE A 160 7.78 1.50 -5.96
C ILE A 160 6.63 0.51 -5.71
N GLY A 161 5.92 0.15 -6.78
CA GLY A 161 4.73 -0.68 -6.82
C GLY A 161 3.41 0.06 -6.55
N ASP A 162 3.43 1.32 -6.10
CA ASP A 162 2.21 2.10 -5.97
C ASP A 162 1.56 2.28 -7.35
N LYS A 163 0.23 2.25 -7.35
CA LYS A 163 -0.53 2.31 -8.60
C LYS A 163 -0.87 3.73 -8.98
N VAL A 164 -0.65 4.05 -10.25
CA VAL A 164 -0.98 5.32 -10.88
C VAL A 164 -1.81 5.08 -12.14
N CYS A 165 -2.54 6.09 -12.58
CA CYS A 165 -3.39 5.98 -13.77
C CYS A 165 -3.49 7.33 -14.48
N SER A 166 -3.44 7.34 -15.83
CA SER A 166 -3.88 8.52 -16.59
C SER A 166 -5.41 8.61 -16.59
N ARG A 167 -5.97 9.76 -17.00
CA ARG A 167 -7.43 9.88 -17.19
C ARG A 167 -7.99 9.00 -18.30
N HIS A 168 -7.12 8.46 -19.15
CA HIS A 168 -7.49 7.64 -20.31
C HIS A 168 -7.43 6.13 -20.00
N GLY A 169 -7.55 5.77 -18.73
CA GLY A 169 -7.58 4.36 -18.30
C GLY A 169 -6.22 3.67 -18.30
N GLN A 170 -5.13 4.43 -18.46
CA GLN A 170 -3.78 3.89 -18.48
C GLN A 170 -3.26 3.61 -17.08
N LYS A 171 -3.70 2.50 -16.49
CA LYS A 171 -3.25 2.02 -15.18
C LYS A 171 -1.84 1.45 -15.30
N GLY A 172 -0.99 1.81 -14.34
CA GLY A 172 0.37 1.33 -14.20
C GLY A 172 0.83 1.31 -12.75
N THR A 173 1.98 0.71 -12.51
CA THR A 173 2.69 0.75 -11.22
C THR A 173 3.95 1.59 -11.35
N ILE A 174 4.38 2.22 -10.27
CA ILE A 174 5.73 2.82 -10.21
C ILE A 174 6.73 1.65 -10.24
N GLY A 175 7.42 1.45 -11.36
CA GLY A 175 8.43 0.40 -11.50
C GLY A 175 9.79 0.83 -10.95
N LEU A 176 10.12 2.10 -11.12
CA LEU A 176 11.39 2.67 -10.72
C LEU A 176 11.22 4.13 -10.28
N VAL A 177 12.01 4.56 -9.31
CA VAL A 177 12.16 5.97 -8.95
C VAL A 177 13.61 6.36 -9.21
N LEU A 178 13.82 7.32 -10.12
CA LEU A 178 15.16 7.72 -10.56
C LEU A 178 15.60 9.03 -9.91
N PRO A 179 16.89 9.17 -9.54
CA PRO A 179 17.48 10.45 -9.18
C PRO A 179 17.32 11.48 -10.30
N HIS A 180 17.19 12.76 -9.94
CA HIS A 180 17.02 13.83 -10.91
C HIS A 180 18.20 13.93 -11.90
N SER A 181 19.44 13.66 -11.45
CA SER A 181 20.64 13.64 -12.29
C SER A 181 20.57 12.63 -13.44
N ASP A 182 19.85 11.53 -13.23
CA ASP A 182 19.81 10.41 -14.16
C ASP A 182 18.62 10.52 -15.12
N MET A 183 17.69 11.43 -14.81
CA MET A 183 16.53 11.69 -15.65
C MET A 183 16.95 12.39 -16.94
N PRO A 184 16.31 12.07 -18.08
CA PRO A 184 16.54 12.80 -19.31
C PRO A 184 16.02 14.24 -19.16
N PHE A 185 16.65 15.18 -19.86
CA PHE A 185 16.29 16.60 -19.82
C PHE A 185 16.21 17.21 -21.21
N THR A 186 15.41 18.26 -21.39
CA THR A 186 15.33 19.06 -22.63
C THR A 186 16.54 20.00 -22.74
N ASP A 187 16.71 20.68 -23.88
CA ASP A 187 17.71 21.75 -24.02
C ASP A 187 17.47 22.94 -23.07
N GLU A 188 16.20 23.20 -22.72
CA GLU A 188 15.79 24.15 -21.68
C GLU A 188 16.08 23.65 -20.25
N GLY A 189 16.58 22.42 -20.08
CA GLY A 189 16.89 21.82 -18.79
C GLY A 189 15.68 21.22 -18.06
N ILE A 190 14.54 21.07 -18.73
CA ILE A 190 13.32 20.54 -18.13
C ILE A 190 13.43 19.01 -18.04
N THR A 191 13.27 18.46 -16.83
CA THR A 191 13.18 17.01 -16.58
C THR A 191 11.74 16.58 -16.36
N PRO A 192 11.32 15.40 -16.85
CA PRO A 192 9.98 14.87 -16.59
C PRO A 192 9.80 14.42 -15.13
N ASP A 193 8.55 14.39 -14.70
CA ASP A 193 8.16 13.82 -13.41
C ASP A 193 7.81 12.33 -13.56
N ILE A 194 7.20 11.95 -14.69
CA ILE A 194 6.83 10.56 -15.03
C ILE A 194 7.27 10.21 -16.45
N ILE A 195 7.78 8.99 -16.62
CA ILE A 195 8.09 8.42 -17.93
C ILE A 195 7.28 7.14 -18.12
N MET A 196 6.52 7.12 -19.22
CA MET A 196 5.72 5.98 -19.66
C MET A 196 6.34 5.34 -20.90
N ASN A 197 6.22 4.01 -20.97
CA ASN A 197 6.58 3.24 -22.14
C ASN A 197 5.51 3.40 -23.24
N PRO A 198 5.88 3.83 -24.47
CA PRO A 198 4.95 4.03 -25.57
C PRO A 198 4.42 2.72 -26.13
N ASN A 199 5.00 1.55 -25.83
CA ASN A 199 4.37 0.27 -26.20
C ASN A 199 2.98 0.11 -25.56
N ALA A 200 2.70 0.87 -24.51
CA ALA A 200 1.42 0.85 -23.81
C ALA A 200 0.31 1.63 -24.55
N LEU A 201 0.62 2.31 -25.66
CA LEU A 201 -0.32 3.18 -26.39
C LEU A 201 -0.96 2.57 -27.64
N PRO A 202 -0.23 1.94 -28.58
CA PRO A 202 -0.83 1.42 -29.82
C PRO A 202 -1.91 0.38 -29.58
N SER A 203 -1.69 -0.52 -28.61
CA SER A 203 -2.63 -1.61 -28.29
C SER A 203 -3.90 -1.11 -27.58
N ARG A 204 -3.82 0.02 -26.87
CA ARG A 204 -4.93 0.57 -26.09
C ARG A 204 -5.68 1.71 -26.79
N MET A 205 -5.13 2.23 -27.89
CA MET A 205 -5.71 3.29 -28.72
C MET A 205 -6.14 4.54 -27.92
N THR A 206 -5.35 4.92 -26.91
CA THR A 206 -5.63 6.05 -26.01
C THR A 206 -5.19 7.40 -26.61
N MET A 207 -5.66 7.72 -27.82
CA MET A 207 -5.31 8.97 -28.54
C MET A 207 -5.67 10.25 -27.76
N GLY A 208 -6.71 10.20 -26.93
CA GLY A 208 -7.07 11.32 -26.05
C GLY A 208 -5.93 11.74 -25.11
N GLN A 209 -5.04 10.82 -24.73
CA GLN A 209 -3.88 11.11 -23.89
C GLN A 209 -2.86 11.99 -24.62
N PHE A 210 -2.66 11.78 -25.93
CA PHE A 210 -1.80 12.63 -26.75
C PHE A 210 -2.39 14.02 -26.94
N LEU A 211 -3.69 14.11 -27.21
CA LEU A 211 -4.38 15.40 -27.36
C LEU A 211 -4.34 16.21 -26.06
N GLU A 212 -4.60 15.57 -24.92
CA GLU A 212 -4.48 16.21 -23.60
C GLU A 212 -3.07 16.77 -23.37
N CYS A 213 -2.04 16.00 -23.71
CA CYS A 213 -0.65 16.39 -23.53
C CYS A 213 -0.26 17.57 -24.43
N LEU A 214 -0.59 17.50 -25.73
CA LEU A 214 -0.28 18.54 -26.71
C LEU A 214 -0.97 19.85 -26.36
N PHE A 215 -2.26 19.78 -26.03
CA PHE A 215 -3.05 20.96 -25.71
C PHE A 215 -2.70 21.50 -24.34
N GLY A 216 -2.43 20.63 -23.38
CA GLY A 216 -1.93 21.00 -22.06
C GLY A 216 -0.62 21.78 -22.18
N LYS A 217 0.26 21.39 -23.11
CA LYS A 217 1.52 22.11 -23.37
C LYS A 217 1.27 23.51 -23.90
N VAL A 218 0.44 23.65 -24.93
CA VAL A 218 0.06 24.97 -25.47
C VAL A 218 -0.60 25.85 -24.40
N GLY A 219 -1.52 25.27 -23.62
CA GLY A 219 -2.21 25.96 -22.52
C GLY A 219 -1.26 26.41 -21.42
N ALA A 220 -0.30 25.56 -21.04
CA ALA A 220 0.72 25.88 -20.05
C ALA A 220 1.63 27.02 -20.49
N ILE A 221 2.08 27.01 -21.74
CA ILE A 221 2.96 28.06 -22.29
C ILE A 221 2.21 29.40 -22.42
N ARG A 222 0.97 29.37 -22.93
CA ARG A 222 0.15 30.59 -23.10
C ARG A 222 -0.49 31.09 -21.82
N GLY A 223 -0.56 30.27 -20.77
CA GLY A 223 -1.29 30.58 -19.54
C GLY A 223 -2.82 30.60 -19.72
N HIS A 224 -3.34 29.74 -20.60
CA HIS A 224 -4.76 29.64 -20.89
C HIS A 224 -5.29 28.24 -20.62
N GLU A 225 -6.52 28.16 -20.13
CA GLU A 225 -7.21 26.88 -20.03
C GLU A 225 -7.60 26.38 -21.42
N VAL A 226 -7.34 25.11 -21.71
CA VAL A 226 -7.83 24.48 -22.94
C VAL A 226 -9.08 23.67 -22.63
N ASP A 227 -10.14 23.96 -23.39
CA ASP A 227 -11.43 23.30 -23.28
C ASP A 227 -11.35 21.85 -23.81
N GLY A 228 -11.52 20.88 -22.92
CA GLY A 228 -11.57 19.45 -23.22
C GLY A 228 -12.99 18.87 -23.28
N THR A 229 -14.02 19.71 -23.46
CA THR A 229 -15.43 19.27 -23.48
C THR A 229 -15.68 18.27 -24.62
N PRO A 230 -16.30 17.10 -24.33
CA PRO A 230 -16.63 16.11 -25.35
C PRO A 230 -17.52 16.69 -26.46
N PHE A 231 -17.36 16.16 -27.68
CA PHE A 231 -18.17 16.49 -28.87
C PHE A 231 -18.08 17.95 -29.36
N LYS A 232 -17.19 18.77 -28.79
CA LYS A 232 -16.84 20.07 -29.35
C LYS A 232 -15.87 19.86 -30.52
N HIS A 233 -16.00 20.67 -31.57
CA HIS A 233 -14.99 20.69 -32.62
C HIS A 233 -13.66 21.15 -32.05
N ILE A 234 -12.63 20.34 -32.24
CA ILE A 234 -11.27 20.59 -31.79
C ILE A 234 -10.40 20.69 -33.05
N ASP A 235 -9.79 21.85 -33.26
CA ASP A 235 -8.83 22.05 -34.34
C ASP A 235 -7.42 21.61 -33.90
N VAL A 236 -7.08 20.35 -34.16
CA VAL A 236 -5.78 19.79 -33.80
C VAL A 236 -4.65 20.41 -34.61
N GLU A 237 -4.85 20.64 -35.91
CA GLU A 237 -3.81 21.19 -36.78
C GLU A 237 -3.54 22.66 -36.44
N GLY A 238 -4.57 23.47 -36.18
CA GLY A 238 -4.38 24.83 -35.69
C GLY A 238 -3.64 24.90 -34.35
N MET A 239 -3.88 23.94 -33.44
CA MET A 239 -3.12 23.85 -32.18
C MET A 239 -1.66 23.47 -32.39
N LYS A 240 -1.36 22.63 -33.39
CA LYS A 240 0.03 22.31 -33.75
C LYS A 240 0.76 23.52 -34.36
N ASP A 241 0.08 24.29 -35.22
CA ASP A 241 0.64 25.52 -35.81
C ASP A 241 0.89 26.58 -34.74
N VAL A 242 0.00 26.66 -33.74
CA VAL A 242 0.20 27.47 -32.54
C VAL A 242 1.46 27.03 -31.78
N LEU A 243 1.68 25.73 -31.60
CA LEU A 243 2.84 25.21 -30.89
C LEU A 243 4.15 25.50 -31.64
N GLU A 244 4.14 25.38 -32.97
CA GLU A 244 5.26 25.78 -33.84
C GLU A 244 5.55 27.27 -33.75
N GLY A 245 4.50 28.11 -33.77
CA GLY A 245 4.64 29.56 -33.55
C GLY A 245 5.18 29.95 -32.17
N LEU A 246 5.15 29.03 -31.19
CA LEU A 246 5.75 29.19 -29.87
C LEU A 246 7.21 28.68 -29.79
N GLY A 247 7.78 28.21 -30.91
CA GLY A 247 9.16 27.73 -30.99
C GLY A 247 9.37 26.26 -30.64
N TYR A 248 8.29 25.49 -30.46
CA TYR A 248 8.36 24.04 -30.21
C TYR A 248 8.06 23.24 -31.48
N ASN A 249 8.40 21.96 -31.54
CA ASN A 249 8.02 21.16 -32.71
C ASN A 249 6.49 21.00 -32.79
N ARG A 250 6.00 21.05 -34.02
CA ARG A 250 4.59 20.91 -34.41
C ARG A 250 3.91 19.67 -33.80
N ASP A 251 4.63 18.55 -33.72
CA ASP A 251 4.10 17.29 -33.18
C ASP A 251 4.22 17.14 -31.65
N GLY A 252 4.68 18.18 -30.94
CA GLY A 252 4.89 18.15 -29.48
C GLY A 252 6.08 17.29 -29.04
N THR A 253 6.93 16.87 -29.97
CA THR A 253 8.16 16.13 -29.71
C THR A 253 9.34 17.05 -29.45
N GLU A 254 10.30 16.62 -28.67
CA GLU A 254 11.53 17.37 -28.40
C GLU A 254 12.74 16.44 -28.39
N TYR A 255 13.93 17.00 -28.60
CA TYR A 255 15.16 16.26 -28.32
C TYR A 255 15.45 16.33 -26.82
N LEU A 256 15.74 15.18 -26.24
CA LEU A 256 16.25 15.10 -24.87
C LEU A 256 17.71 14.66 -24.87
N TYR A 257 18.36 14.92 -23.75
CA TYR A 257 19.72 14.51 -23.44
C TYR A 257 19.68 13.47 -22.34
N ASN A 258 20.57 12.48 -22.43
CA ASN A 258 20.69 11.44 -21.41
C ASN A 258 21.31 12.05 -20.14
N GLY A 259 20.65 11.92 -18.98
CA GLY A 259 21.13 12.44 -17.71
C GLY A 259 22.50 11.87 -17.28
N MET A 260 22.78 10.61 -17.62
CA MET A 260 24.01 9.94 -17.22
C MET A 260 25.21 10.26 -18.11
N THR A 261 24.98 10.46 -19.41
CA THR A 261 26.08 10.65 -20.39
C THR A 261 26.15 12.04 -20.99
N GLY A 262 25.11 12.86 -20.81
CA GLY A 262 24.94 14.15 -21.47
C GLY A 262 24.68 14.07 -22.98
N GLN A 263 24.67 12.87 -23.58
CA GLN A 263 24.52 12.71 -25.02
C GLN A 263 23.08 12.94 -25.46
N LYS A 264 22.92 13.64 -26.59
CA LYS A 264 21.62 13.84 -27.25
C LYS A 264 21.02 12.49 -27.66
N MET A 265 19.76 12.25 -27.33
CA MET A 265 19.03 11.05 -27.73
C MET A 265 18.79 11.04 -29.24
N LYS A 266 18.92 9.87 -29.87
CA LYS A 266 18.82 9.71 -31.33
C LYS A 266 17.41 10.00 -31.88
N THR A 267 16.39 9.83 -31.06
CA THR A 267 14.98 10.02 -31.43
C THR A 267 14.39 11.18 -30.66
N GLN A 268 13.53 11.96 -31.31
CA GLN A 268 12.70 12.91 -30.60
C GLN A 268 11.67 12.16 -29.75
N ILE A 269 11.28 12.79 -28.66
CA ILE A 269 10.46 12.20 -27.62
C ILE A 269 9.26 13.11 -27.39
N PHE A 270 8.07 12.54 -27.33
CA PHE A 270 6.86 13.29 -27.02
C PHE A 270 6.83 13.62 -25.53
N ILE A 271 6.82 14.91 -25.21
CA ILE A 271 6.88 15.45 -23.85
C ILE A 271 5.88 16.58 -23.68
N GLY A 272 5.14 16.55 -22.58
CA GLY A 272 4.22 17.61 -22.22
C GLY A 272 3.48 17.32 -20.92
N PRO A 273 2.72 18.30 -20.41
CA PRO A 273 1.98 18.16 -19.18
C PRO A 273 0.77 17.24 -19.39
N LEU A 274 0.66 16.23 -18.55
CA LEU A 274 -0.48 15.32 -18.47
C LEU A 274 -0.97 15.23 -17.04
N TYR A 275 -2.25 14.91 -16.89
CA TYR A 275 -2.83 14.68 -15.58
C TYR A 275 -2.85 13.19 -15.24
N TYR A 276 -2.12 12.78 -14.20
CA TYR A 276 -2.19 11.42 -13.63
C TYR A 276 -2.83 11.41 -12.24
N GLN A 277 -3.35 10.25 -11.88
CA GLN A 277 -4.03 9.97 -10.62
C GLN A 277 -3.27 8.89 -9.86
N ARG A 278 -3.00 9.12 -8.58
CA ARG A 278 -2.58 8.06 -7.65
C ARG A 278 -3.79 7.25 -7.21
N LEU A 279 -3.71 5.93 -7.33
CA LEU A 279 -4.79 5.02 -6.94
C LEU A 279 -4.71 4.68 -5.45
N LYS A 280 -5.87 4.47 -4.83
CA LYS A 280 -6.03 4.30 -3.36
C LYS A 280 -5.31 3.10 -2.75
N HIS A 281 -5.00 2.08 -3.56
CA HIS A 281 -4.48 0.81 -3.07
C HIS A 281 -2.96 0.80 -3.13
N MET A 282 -2.35 1.09 -1.99
CA MET A 282 -0.92 1.24 -1.79
C MET A 282 -0.21 -0.11 -1.69
N VAL A 283 1.11 -0.13 -1.82
CA VAL A 283 1.91 -1.36 -1.61
C VAL A 283 2.07 -1.69 -0.14
N ASN A 284 2.31 -0.69 0.71
CA ASN A 284 2.51 -0.89 2.15
C ASN A 284 1.31 -1.58 2.83
N ASP A 285 0.10 -1.42 2.29
CA ASP A 285 -1.11 -2.08 2.83
C ASP A 285 -1.26 -3.54 2.33
N LYS A 286 -0.28 -4.05 1.60
CA LYS A 286 -0.32 -5.36 0.92
C LYS A 286 0.97 -6.18 1.11
N MET A 287 1.82 -5.84 2.08
CA MET A 287 3.00 -6.65 2.39
C MET A 287 2.56 -7.87 3.21
N HIS A 288 2.65 -9.03 2.58
CA HIS A 288 2.31 -10.32 3.17
C HIS A 288 3.49 -11.26 2.85
N CYS A 289 4.57 -11.19 3.63
CA CYS A 289 5.86 -11.79 3.26
C CYS A 289 6.46 -12.65 4.37
N LEU A 290 7.42 -13.47 3.99
CA LEU A 290 8.25 -14.33 4.83
C LEU A 290 9.63 -13.70 5.00
N SER A 291 10.33 -13.96 6.12
CA SER A 291 11.74 -13.58 6.25
C SER A 291 12.62 -14.38 5.29
N ILE A 292 13.76 -13.79 4.89
CA ILE A 292 14.67 -14.35 3.87
C ILE A 292 15.27 -15.72 4.21
N ASP A 293 15.28 -16.10 5.49
CA ASP A 293 15.79 -17.38 5.97
C ASP A 293 14.78 -18.54 5.84
N HIS A 294 13.66 -18.33 5.14
CA HIS A 294 12.75 -19.38 4.72
C HIS A 294 13.19 -20.03 3.41
N GLN A 295 13.02 -21.34 3.34
CA GLN A 295 13.11 -22.12 2.12
C GLN A 295 11.71 -22.46 1.60
N VAL A 296 11.55 -22.48 0.28
CA VAL A 296 10.33 -22.93 -0.40
C VAL A 296 10.58 -24.33 -0.95
N LEU A 297 9.56 -25.19 -0.88
CA LEU A 297 9.64 -26.53 -1.49
C LEU A 297 9.41 -26.41 -2.99
N THR A 298 10.40 -26.83 -3.77
CA THR A 298 10.35 -26.96 -5.23
C THR A 298 10.36 -28.43 -5.63
N GLU A 299 10.14 -28.74 -6.91
CA GLU A 299 10.27 -30.10 -7.44
C GLU A 299 11.68 -30.69 -7.21
N ASN A 300 12.69 -29.82 -7.17
CA ASN A 300 14.10 -30.16 -6.98
C ASN A 300 14.53 -30.08 -5.50
N GLY A 301 13.56 -30.01 -4.58
CA GLY A 301 13.80 -29.93 -3.14
C GLY A 301 13.67 -28.51 -2.58
N TRP A 302 14.24 -28.29 -1.40
CA TRP A 302 14.09 -27.03 -0.67
C TRP A 302 15.13 -26.01 -1.12
N LYS A 303 14.67 -24.85 -1.58
CA LYS A 303 15.51 -23.76 -2.05
C LYS A 303 15.25 -22.48 -1.27
N TYR A 304 16.28 -21.69 -1.03
CA TYR A 304 16.14 -20.32 -0.55
C TYR A 304 15.65 -19.40 -1.68
N TYR A 305 15.17 -18.20 -1.32
CA TYR A 305 14.63 -17.26 -2.30
C TYR A 305 15.61 -16.90 -3.42
N ASP A 306 16.88 -16.73 -3.09
CA ASP A 306 17.99 -16.41 -4.01
C ASP A 306 18.41 -17.58 -4.92
N GLU A 307 17.95 -18.80 -4.63
CA GLU A 307 18.22 -20.01 -5.42
C GLU A 307 17.08 -20.37 -6.38
N ILE A 308 15.94 -19.67 -6.31
CA ILE A 308 14.74 -19.93 -7.10
C ILE A 308 14.76 -19.11 -8.39
N ASN A 309 14.67 -19.81 -9.52
CA ASN A 309 14.64 -19.23 -10.86
C ASN A 309 13.22 -19.27 -11.48
N ASP A 310 13.01 -18.56 -12.59
CA ASP A 310 11.71 -18.49 -13.31
C ASP A 310 11.19 -19.86 -13.84
N ASP A 311 12.07 -20.86 -13.88
CA ASP A 311 11.72 -22.22 -14.30
C ASP A 311 11.37 -23.15 -13.15
N ASP A 312 11.67 -22.78 -11.91
CA ASP A 312 11.39 -23.64 -10.75
C ASP A 312 9.88 -23.73 -10.48
N MET A 313 9.40 -24.98 -10.39
CA MET A 313 8.02 -25.25 -9.98
C MET A 313 7.95 -25.43 -8.46
N ILE A 314 7.09 -24.64 -7.81
CA ILE A 314 6.93 -24.63 -6.36
C ILE A 314 5.74 -25.49 -5.92
N ALA A 315 5.88 -26.15 -4.77
CA ALA A 315 4.85 -27.02 -4.22
C ALA A 315 3.68 -26.19 -3.70
N THR A 316 2.48 -26.51 -4.22
CA THR A 316 1.23 -25.86 -3.88
C THR A 316 0.19 -26.87 -3.43
N LEU A 317 -0.81 -26.43 -2.66
CA LEU A 317 -1.88 -27.29 -2.17
C LEU A 317 -3.18 -27.03 -2.93
N LYS A 318 -3.63 -27.97 -3.76
CA LYS A 318 -4.89 -27.89 -4.52
C LYS A 318 -5.75 -29.11 -4.19
N ASN A 319 -6.96 -28.90 -3.66
CA ASN A 319 -7.87 -29.98 -3.23
C ASN A 319 -7.20 -31.02 -2.31
N ASN A 320 -6.36 -30.56 -1.36
CA ASN A 320 -5.55 -31.40 -0.47
C ASN A 320 -4.44 -32.24 -1.14
N GLU A 321 -4.20 -32.07 -2.44
CA GLU A 321 -3.09 -32.70 -3.14
C GLU A 321 -1.96 -31.71 -3.42
N ILE A 322 -0.73 -32.23 -3.46
CA ILE A 322 0.46 -31.44 -3.78
C ILE A 322 0.56 -31.32 -5.30
N VAL A 323 0.55 -30.08 -5.79
CA VAL A 323 0.74 -29.78 -7.21
C VAL A 323 1.92 -28.81 -7.35
N TYR A 324 2.84 -29.12 -8.24
CA TYR A 324 3.95 -28.23 -8.56
C TYR A 324 3.54 -27.31 -9.71
N GLU A 325 3.67 -26.00 -9.50
CA GLU A 325 3.37 -25.00 -10.52
C GLU A 325 4.37 -23.85 -10.47
N LYS A 326 4.51 -23.14 -11.59
CA LYS A 326 5.32 -21.92 -11.63
C LYS A 326 4.62 -20.81 -10.83
N PRO A 327 5.32 -20.08 -9.96
CA PRO A 327 4.76 -18.91 -9.29
C PRO A 327 4.33 -17.88 -10.35
N SER A 328 3.16 -17.27 -10.15
CA SER A 328 2.67 -16.21 -11.02
C SER A 328 3.39 -14.88 -10.80
N ASP A 329 3.80 -14.61 -9.56
CA ASP A 329 4.62 -13.46 -9.20
C ASP A 329 5.58 -13.86 -8.06
N SER A 330 6.75 -13.22 -8.01
CA SER A 330 7.67 -13.22 -6.88
C SER A 330 7.92 -11.77 -6.43
N TYR A 331 8.05 -11.56 -5.13
CA TYR A 331 8.26 -10.24 -4.54
C TYR A 331 9.42 -10.30 -3.55
N TYR A 332 10.31 -9.31 -3.62
CA TYR A 332 11.40 -9.10 -2.68
C TYR A 332 11.40 -7.65 -2.22
N TYR A 333 11.46 -7.47 -0.91
CA TYR A 333 11.49 -6.15 -0.26
C TYR A 333 12.79 -6.06 0.55
N PRO A 334 13.78 -5.28 0.08
CA PRO A 334 15.10 -5.18 0.73
C PRO A 334 15.04 -4.49 2.10
N GLU A 335 14.05 -3.63 2.31
CA GLU A 335 13.81 -2.96 3.59
C GLU A 335 12.40 -3.28 4.06
N ASN A 336 12.30 -3.97 5.19
CA ASN A 336 11.06 -4.12 5.93
C ASN A 336 11.05 -3.09 7.09
N ASN A 337 9.87 -2.60 7.47
CA ASN A 337 9.67 -1.83 8.71
C ASN A 337 8.32 -2.25 9.32
N SER A 338 7.99 -3.54 9.23
CA SER A 338 6.73 -4.08 9.72
C SER A 338 6.99 -5.04 10.88
N GLU A 339 6.00 -5.14 11.78
CA GLU A 339 5.95 -6.21 12.75
C GLU A 339 5.84 -7.56 12.04
N MET A 340 6.66 -8.50 12.49
CA MET A 340 6.64 -9.87 12.03
C MET A 340 6.18 -10.78 13.17
N LEU A 341 5.27 -11.69 12.86
CA LEU A 341 4.96 -12.81 13.71
C LEU A 341 6.08 -13.84 13.59
N GLU A 342 6.75 -14.12 14.69
CA GLU A 342 7.66 -15.24 14.84
C GLU A 342 6.97 -16.37 15.61
N ILE A 343 7.01 -17.57 15.03
CA ILE A 343 6.52 -18.81 15.62
C ILE A 343 7.74 -19.69 15.87
N ASN A 344 7.99 -20.04 17.12
CA ASN A 344 9.11 -20.91 17.52
C ASN A 344 8.60 -22.07 18.39
N SER A 345 7.94 -23.04 17.76
CA SER A 345 7.45 -24.24 18.41
C SER A 345 8.35 -25.45 18.14
N THR A 346 8.20 -26.53 18.91
CA THR A 346 8.99 -27.77 18.80
C THR A 346 8.88 -28.43 17.41
N GLY A 347 7.86 -28.10 16.62
CA GLY A 347 7.65 -28.62 15.27
C GLY A 347 7.75 -27.59 14.13
N ILE A 348 7.36 -26.34 14.37
CA ILE A 348 7.24 -25.32 13.34
C ILE A 348 8.03 -24.09 13.73
N ARG A 349 8.81 -23.60 12.76
CA ARG A 349 9.50 -22.32 12.83
C ARG A 349 9.06 -21.48 11.65
N LEU A 350 8.43 -20.36 11.92
CA LEU A 350 7.97 -19.41 10.90
C LEU A 350 8.26 -18.00 11.36
N LYS A 351 8.60 -17.12 10.41
CA LYS A 351 8.73 -15.69 10.66
C LYS A 351 8.15 -14.94 9.46
N VAL A 352 7.00 -14.31 9.67
CA VAL A 352 6.17 -13.73 8.61
C VAL A 352 5.69 -12.34 9.01
N THR A 353 5.44 -11.46 8.06
CA THR A 353 4.81 -10.15 8.33
C THR A 353 3.45 -10.35 9.00
N SER A 354 3.02 -9.41 9.85
CA SER A 354 1.79 -9.51 10.64
C SER A 354 0.51 -9.75 9.81
N ASP A 355 0.47 -9.28 8.57
CA ASP A 355 -0.66 -9.47 7.67
C ASP A 355 -0.52 -10.72 6.80
N HIS A 356 0.54 -11.52 6.93
CA HIS A 356 0.71 -12.75 6.15
C HIS A 356 -0.46 -13.70 6.39
N ARG A 357 -0.93 -14.36 5.32
CA ARG A 357 -2.08 -15.27 5.41
C ARG A 357 -1.58 -16.66 5.79
N MET A 358 -1.83 -17.05 7.02
CA MET A 358 -1.54 -18.38 7.56
C MET A 358 -2.60 -19.37 7.09
N TRP A 359 -2.19 -20.59 6.74
CA TRP A 359 -3.10 -21.70 6.45
C TRP A 359 -3.25 -22.56 7.71
N VAL A 360 -4.31 -22.28 8.47
CA VAL A 360 -4.49 -22.78 9.85
C VAL A 360 -5.89 -23.36 10.07
N SER A 361 -6.05 -24.11 11.14
CA SER A 361 -7.30 -24.75 11.54
C SER A 361 -7.45 -24.76 13.06
N ASP A 362 -8.68 -24.67 13.58
CA ASP A 362 -8.93 -24.80 15.03
C ASP A 362 -9.02 -26.27 15.48
N ASP A 363 -9.48 -27.16 14.59
CA ASP A 363 -9.76 -28.58 14.86
C ASP A 363 -8.76 -29.55 14.21
N GLY A 364 -7.90 -29.05 13.32
CA GLY A 364 -6.94 -29.84 12.55
C GLY A 364 -7.53 -30.45 11.27
N GLU A 365 -8.81 -30.25 10.98
CA GLU A 365 -9.49 -30.79 9.80
C GLU A 365 -9.88 -29.68 8.83
N ASN A 366 -10.52 -28.62 9.34
CA ASN A 366 -11.07 -27.52 8.56
C ASN A 366 -10.08 -26.37 8.48
N TYR A 367 -9.29 -26.33 7.40
CA TYR A 367 -8.30 -25.28 7.19
C TYR A 367 -8.87 -24.04 6.50
N ARG A 368 -8.43 -22.87 6.96
CA ARG A 368 -8.79 -21.55 6.42
C ARG A 368 -7.57 -20.63 6.37
N PHE A 369 -7.75 -19.50 5.71
CA PHE A 369 -6.81 -18.38 5.81
C PHE A 369 -7.12 -17.53 7.03
N GLU A 370 -6.08 -17.20 7.79
CA GLU A 370 -6.13 -16.27 8.91
C GLU A 370 -4.89 -15.36 8.86
N PHE A 371 -5.02 -14.09 9.23
CA PHE A 371 -3.85 -13.22 9.26
C PHE A 371 -2.96 -13.58 10.44
N ALA A 372 -1.63 -13.51 10.26
CA ALA A 372 -0.66 -13.88 11.27
C ALA A 372 -0.89 -13.17 12.61
N LYS A 373 -1.19 -11.86 12.58
CA LYS A 373 -1.53 -11.08 13.78
C LYS A 373 -2.77 -11.58 14.54
N ASP A 374 -3.71 -12.19 13.82
CA ASP A 374 -4.96 -12.70 14.41
C ASP A 374 -4.81 -14.12 14.96
N CYS A 375 -3.69 -14.80 14.65
CA CYS A 375 -3.31 -16.09 15.24
C CYS A 375 -2.82 -15.94 16.69
N ILE A 376 -2.41 -14.74 17.10
CA ILE A 376 -1.87 -14.47 18.44
C ILE A 376 -2.94 -14.73 19.49
N GLY A 377 -2.55 -15.40 20.57
CA GLY A 377 -3.48 -15.77 21.65
C GLY A 377 -4.38 -16.97 21.33
N LYS A 378 -4.24 -17.58 20.14
CA LYS A 378 -5.00 -18.77 19.75
C LYS A 378 -4.11 -20.00 19.72
N LYS A 379 -4.71 -21.14 20.07
CA LYS A 379 -4.12 -22.46 19.86
C LYS A 379 -4.60 -22.99 18.52
N LEU A 380 -3.70 -23.10 17.53
CA LEU A 380 -4.05 -23.39 16.14
C LEU A 380 -3.26 -24.59 15.60
N PHE A 381 -3.88 -25.33 14.70
CA PHE A 381 -3.24 -26.39 13.93
C PHE A 381 -2.69 -25.86 12.61
N TYR A 382 -1.46 -26.27 12.33
CA TYR A 382 -0.73 -25.96 11.11
C TYR A 382 -0.48 -27.25 10.34
N LYS A 383 -0.80 -27.22 9.04
CA LYS A 383 -0.65 -28.39 8.17
C LYS A 383 0.80 -28.55 7.75
N THR A 384 1.41 -29.71 8.01
CA THR A 384 2.72 -30.10 7.47
C THR A 384 2.57 -31.21 6.43
N LEU A 385 3.69 -31.67 5.86
CA LEU A 385 3.69 -32.78 4.90
C LEU A 385 3.26 -34.13 5.50
N LYS A 386 3.55 -34.37 6.78
CA LYS A 386 3.31 -35.69 7.41
C LYS A 386 2.16 -35.69 8.41
N ASN A 387 2.05 -34.62 9.19
CA ASN A 387 1.07 -34.53 10.28
C ASN A 387 0.68 -33.07 10.57
N ASN A 388 -0.44 -32.86 11.23
CA ASN A 388 -0.78 -31.54 11.74
C ASN A 388 0.03 -31.26 13.01
N VAL A 389 0.52 -30.04 13.14
CA VAL A 389 1.23 -29.58 14.34
C VAL A 389 0.35 -28.55 15.02
N GLN A 390 -0.01 -28.81 16.27
CA GLN A 390 -0.67 -27.82 17.11
C GLN A 390 0.40 -26.88 17.66
N VAL A 391 0.20 -25.58 17.48
CA VAL A 391 1.06 -24.54 18.04
C VAL A 391 0.26 -23.84 19.14
N ASP A 392 0.90 -23.67 20.29
CA ASP A 392 0.28 -22.99 21.42
C ASP A 392 0.48 -21.48 21.35
N HIS A 393 -0.41 -20.73 22.00
CA HIS A 393 -0.37 -19.27 22.01
C HIS A 393 0.93 -18.69 22.58
N THR A 394 1.64 -19.46 23.42
CA THR A 394 2.94 -19.08 24.01
C THR A 394 4.11 -19.13 23.02
N ASP A 395 3.95 -19.83 21.91
CA ASP A 395 5.01 -20.02 20.91
C ASP A 395 5.01 -18.92 19.84
N LEU A 396 4.10 -17.93 19.96
CA LEU A 396 3.88 -16.85 19.01
C LEU A 396 4.31 -15.51 19.61
N GLU A 397 5.22 -14.81 18.93
CA GLU A 397 5.70 -13.49 19.34
C GLU A 397 5.64 -12.50 18.16
N LEU A 398 5.29 -11.23 18.44
CA LEU A 398 5.43 -10.15 17.47
C LEU A 398 6.74 -9.41 17.71
N ILE A 399 7.53 -9.27 16.64
CA ILE A 399 8.85 -8.65 16.70
C ILE A 399 8.93 -7.60 15.58
N GLU A 400 9.40 -6.40 15.92
CA GLU A 400 9.77 -5.42 14.90
C GLU A 400 11.02 -5.89 14.15
N SER A 401 10.92 -6.01 12.82
CA SER A 401 12.04 -6.46 12.00
C SER A 401 12.30 -5.50 10.85
N LYS A 402 13.59 -5.19 10.65
CA LYS A 402 14.09 -4.46 9.47
C LYS A 402 14.69 -5.35 8.40
N GLU A 403 14.65 -6.66 8.62
CA GLU A 403 15.25 -7.64 7.71
C GLU A 403 14.49 -7.70 6.38
N PRO A 404 15.19 -7.99 5.27
CA PRO A 404 14.55 -8.25 3.98
C PRO A 404 13.50 -9.36 4.06
N VAL A 405 12.43 -9.19 3.30
CA VAL A 405 11.32 -10.16 3.23
C VAL A 405 11.00 -10.51 1.78
N PHE A 406 10.52 -11.73 1.55
CA PHE A 406 10.10 -12.20 0.23
C PHE A 406 8.74 -12.88 0.27
N CYS A 407 8.08 -12.99 -0.89
CA CYS A 407 6.89 -13.83 -1.02
C CYS A 407 6.61 -14.24 -2.46
N PHE A 408 5.74 -15.24 -2.61
CA PHE A 408 5.27 -15.76 -3.90
C PHE A 408 3.75 -15.67 -4.03
N THR A 409 3.26 -15.59 -5.28
CA THR A 409 1.85 -15.77 -5.61
C THR A 409 1.67 -17.07 -6.40
N VAL A 410 0.91 -18.02 -5.85
CA VAL A 410 0.50 -19.25 -6.53
C VAL A 410 -0.99 -19.28 -6.84
N SER A 411 -1.39 -20.04 -7.85
CA SER A 411 -2.78 -20.12 -8.34
C SER A 411 -3.73 -20.69 -7.27
N SER A 412 -3.26 -21.66 -6.49
CA SER A 412 -4.00 -22.31 -5.40
C SER A 412 -4.20 -21.40 -4.18
N GLY A 413 -3.34 -20.40 -4.01
CA GLY A 413 -3.32 -19.54 -2.84
C GLY A 413 -2.49 -20.06 -1.66
N VAL A 414 -1.95 -21.28 -1.72
CA VAL A 414 -1.22 -21.96 -0.63
C VAL A 414 0.04 -22.64 -1.17
N PHE A 415 1.19 -22.36 -0.57
CA PHE A 415 2.48 -22.95 -0.91
C PHE A 415 3.26 -23.40 0.33
N MET A 416 4.26 -24.25 0.13
CA MET A 416 4.99 -24.91 1.21
C MET A 416 6.30 -24.19 1.52
N VAL A 417 6.52 -23.88 2.80
CA VAL A 417 7.73 -23.21 3.30
C VAL A 417 8.30 -23.92 4.52
N ARG A 418 9.58 -23.70 4.81
CA ARG A 418 10.19 -24.07 6.10
C ARG A 418 11.29 -23.09 6.47
N ARG A 419 11.54 -22.95 7.76
CA ARG A 419 12.72 -22.25 8.30
C ARG A 419 13.72 -23.26 8.85
N LYS A 420 15.00 -22.93 8.91
CA LYS A 420 16.07 -23.85 9.36
C LYS A 420 15.75 -24.47 10.74
N GLY A 421 15.75 -25.81 10.79
CA GLY A 421 15.43 -26.58 12.00
C GLY A 421 13.92 -26.76 12.29
N GLY A 422 13.03 -26.23 11.45
CA GLY A 422 11.58 -26.46 11.52
C GLY A 422 11.07 -27.43 10.44
N LYS A 423 9.87 -27.99 10.65
CA LYS A 423 9.17 -28.78 9.63
C LYS A 423 8.60 -27.88 8.52
N GLY A 424 8.41 -28.46 7.35
CA GLY A 424 7.68 -27.82 6.25
C GLY A 424 6.22 -27.60 6.61
N VAL A 425 5.73 -26.38 6.41
CA VAL A 425 4.36 -25.95 6.71
C VAL A 425 3.74 -25.23 5.51
N TRP A 426 2.46 -25.50 5.29
CA TRP A 426 1.67 -24.80 4.28
C TRP A 426 1.33 -23.39 4.74
N THR A 427 1.52 -22.40 3.85
CA THR A 427 1.22 -21.00 4.11
C THR A 427 0.60 -20.33 2.89
N GLY A 428 -0.07 -19.19 3.07
CA GLY A 428 -0.81 -18.53 2.00
C GLY A 428 0.02 -17.58 1.15
N ASN A 429 -0.48 -17.24 -0.06
CA ASN A 429 0.14 -16.22 -0.91
C ASN A 429 0.31 -14.89 -0.19
N SER A 430 1.25 -14.13 -0.75
CA SER A 430 1.41 -12.68 -0.60
C SER A 430 0.16 -11.86 -0.84
N ARG A 431 -0.89 -12.43 -1.42
CA ARG A 431 -2.09 -11.70 -1.80
C ARG A 431 -3.28 -12.54 -1.40
N SER A 432 -4.15 -12.00 -0.54
CA SER A 432 -5.57 -12.32 -0.68
C SER A 432 -5.87 -12.24 -2.17
N ARG A 433 -6.50 -13.24 -2.80
CA ARG A 433 -7.26 -12.92 -4.02
C ARG A 433 -8.21 -11.84 -3.53
N GLY A 434 -7.82 -10.57 -3.73
CA GLY A 434 -8.59 -9.43 -3.28
C GLY A 434 -10.01 -9.68 -3.74
N PRO A 435 -11.02 -9.25 -2.97
CA PRO A 435 -12.41 -9.65 -3.19
C PRO A 435 -12.62 -9.75 -4.69
N ARG A 436 -13.05 -10.93 -5.19
CA ARG A 436 -13.66 -10.98 -6.51
C ARG A 436 -14.85 -10.05 -6.36
N THR A 437 -14.61 -8.77 -6.61
CA THR A 437 -15.64 -7.86 -7.02
C THR A 437 -16.04 -8.53 -8.33
N LEU A 438 -17.10 -9.33 -8.27
CA LEU A 438 -18.06 -9.30 -9.35
C LEU A 438 -18.11 -7.83 -9.71
N LEU A 439 -17.59 -7.48 -10.88
CA LEU A 439 -18.01 -6.27 -11.55
C LEU A 439 -19.50 -6.51 -11.81
N THR A 440 -20.33 -6.45 -10.75
CA THR A 440 -21.53 -5.67 -10.85
C THR A 440 -20.98 -4.35 -11.35
N ARG A 441 -21.12 -4.16 -12.66
CA ARG A 441 -21.47 -2.86 -13.18
C ARG A 441 -22.58 -2.38 -12.26
N GLN A 442 -22.24 -1.75 -11.13
CA GLN A 442 -23.01 -0.61 -10.75
C GLN A 442 -22.82 0.28 -11.97
N PRO A 443 -23.89 0.47 -12.78
CA PRO A 443 -23.82 1.51 -13.77
C PRO A 443 -23.37 2.76 -13.01
N PRO A 444 -22.54 3.63 -13.62
CA PRO A 444 -22.51 5.01 -13.16
C PRO A 444 -23.97 5.45 -13.05
N GLU A 445 -24.48 5.59 -11.83
CA GLU A 445 -25.69 6.36 -11.59
C GLU A 445 -25.34 7.74 -12.13
N GLY A 446 -26.03 8.10 -13.22
CA GLY A 446 -25.56 9.12 -14.15
C GLY A 446 -25.48 8.68 -15.61
N ARG A 447 -26.26 7.70 -16.07
CA ARG A 447 -26.88 7.85 -17.40
C ARG A 447 -28.08 8.77 -17.22
N ALA A 448 -27.83 10.07 -17.30
CA ALA A 448 -28.88 11.03 -17.57
C ALA A 448 -29.48 10.66 -18.94
N ARG A 449 -30.74 10.21 -18.94
CA ARG A 449 -31.51 10.04 -20.17
C ARG A 449 -31.86 11.38 -20.81
N ASP A 450 -31.66 12.49 -20.10
CA ASP A 450 -31.74 13.85 -20.59
C ASP A 450 -30.72 14.73 -19.83
N GLY A 451 -29.84 15.42 -20.56
CA GLY A 451 -29.00 16.51 -20.02
C GLY A 451 -27.72 16.10 -19.28
N GLY A 452 -26.57 16.50 -19.81
CA GLY A 452 -25.29 16.33 -19.14
C GLY A 452 -25.13 17.28 -17.95
N GLU A 453 -24.54 16.79 -16.87
CA GLU A 453 -23.89 17.63 -15.87
C GLU A 453 -22.40 17.34 -15.81
N SER A 454 -21.67 18.45 -15.78
CA SER A 454 -20.26 18.67 -16.01
C SER A 454 -19.42 18.35 -14.78
N LEU A 455 -18.22 17.78 -15.00
CA LEU A 455 -17.09 18.08 -14.12
C LEU A 455 -16.47 19.37 -14.67
N PRO A 456 -16.60 20.52 -13.98
CA PRO A 456 -16.02 21.77 -14.44
C PRO A 456 -14.49 21.62 -14.50
N LEU A 457 -13.94 21.84 -15.71
CA LEU A 457 -12.54 22.16 -15.91
C LEU A 457 -12.27 23.51 -15.22
N ARG A 458 -11.35 23.52 -14.24
CA ARG A 458 -10.64 24.71 -13.79
C ARG A 458 -9.17 24.36 -13.76
N MET A 459 -8.40 24.98 -14.64
CA MET A 459 -6.95 24.86 -14.76
C MET A 459 -6.36 26.09 -14.05
N ILE A 460 -6.16 26.00 -12.74
CA ILE A 460 -5.46 27.06 -12.00
C ILE A 460 -3.96 26.88 -12.25
N VAL A 461 -3.42 27.68 -13.15
CA VAL A 461 -1.96 27.85 -13.33
C VAL A 461 -1.46 28.71 -12.17
N LEU A 462 -0.82 28.10 -11.17
CA LEU A 462 -0.10 28.85 -10.14
C LEU A 462 1.22 29.36 -10.74
N ARG A 463 1.28 30.66 -11.05
CA ARG A 463 2.54 31.38 -11.26
C ARG A 463 3.31 31.37 -9.93
N ASN A 464 4.48 30.72 -9.91
CA ASN A 464 5.52 31.15 -8.98
C ASN A 464 6.07 32.47 -9.51
N TYR A 465 5.69 33.58 -8.89
CA TYR A 465 6.47 34.81 -9.03
C TYR A 465 7.81 34.60 -8.31
N HIS A 466 8.86 35.12 -8.94
CA HIS A 466 10.28 35.05 -8.55
C HIS A 466 10.56 35.23 -7.06
#